data_AF-X0U6M5-F1
#
_entry.id   AF-X0U6M5-F1
#
_cell.length_a   1.000
_cell.length_b   1.000
_cell.length_c   1.000
_cell.angle_alpha   90.00
_cell.angle_beta   90.00
_cell.angle_gamma   90.00
#
_symmetry.space_group_name_H-M   'P 1'
#
loop_
_entity.id
_entity.type
_entity.pdbx_description
1 polymer ?
#
loop_
_entity_poly.entity_id
_entity_poly.type
_entity_poly.pdbx_seq_one_letter_code
_entity_poly.pdbx_strand_id
1 'polypeptide(L)'
;MNKAIKIVIFLGLILFIGINGYAAEVEVNSEISEICVYADSALINRVAHFELERGTYKAIFTDIIPEVDENSLRVSAEGTAVIRLFGAQVKKEYLEEVPSERIKQLREEIQRLEDEITRMQNLKAILMEKKKFLNSITL
;
A
#
# COMPACT_ATOMS: atom_id res chain seq x y z
N MET A 1 34.14 6.35 51.62
CA MET A 1 33.29 6.47 50.42
C MET A 1 31.96 5.79 50.69
N ASN A 2 30.92 6.56 51.01
CA ASN A 2 29.68 6.07 51.62
C ASN A 2 28.98 5.04 50.72
N LYS A 3 28.45 3.96 51.31
CA LYS A 3 27.69 2.91 50.58
C LYS A 3 26.60 3.52 49.70
N ALA A 4 25.94 4.58 50.16
CA ALA A 4 24.94 5.33 49.40
C ALA A 4 25.49 5.98 48.12
N ILE A 5 26.71 6.55 48.16
CA ILE A 5 27.36 7.18 47.00
C ILE A 5 27.72 6.12 45.96
N LYS A 6 28.19 4.94 46.38
CA LYS A 6 28.47 3.82 45.46
C LYS A 6 27.20 3.29 44.78
N ILE A 7 26.08 3.24 45.49
CA ILE A 7 24.79 2.78 44.95
C ILE A 7 24.23 3.78 43.92
N VAL A 8 24.32 5.09 44.19
CA VAL A 8 23.87 6.13 43.24
C VAL A 8 24.70 6.12 41.95
N ILE A 9 26.03 5.92 42.06
CA ILE A 9 26.91 5.80 40.90
C ILE A 9 26.61 4.52 40.09
N PHE A 10 26.34 3.40 40.77
CA PHE A 10 26.02 2.13 40.12
C PHE A 10 24.65 2.17 39.42
N LEU A 11 23.67 2.86 40.00
CA LEU A 11 22.35 3.06 39.40
C LEU A 11 22.41 4.01 38.19
N GLY A 12 23.27 5.04 38.24
CA GLY A 12 23.54 5.93 37.10
C GLY A 12 24.24 5.22 35.94
N LEU A 13 25.12 4.24 36.22
CA LEU A 13 25.82 3.46 35.19
C LEU A 13 24.86 2.49 34.45
N ILE A 14 23.87 1.94 35.14
CA ILE A 14 22.84 1.06 34.55
C ILE A 14 21.89 1.81 33.61
N LEU A 15 21.57 3.08 33.91
CA LEU A 15 20.75 3.91 33.02
C LEU A 15 21.47 4.29 31.71
N PHE A 16 22.81 4.28 31.67
CA PHE A 16 23.58 4.69 30.49
C PHE A 16 23.73 3.59 29.43
N ILE A 17 23.49 2.32 29.78
CA ILE A 17 23.63 1.17 28.87
C ILE A 17 22.35 0.94 28.02
N GLY A 18 21.23 1.58 28.37
CA GLY A 18 19.93 1.35 27.73
C GLY A 18 19.67 2.09 26.41
N ILE A 19 20.66 2.76 25.83
CA ILE A 19 20.45 3.64 24.67
C ILE A 19 21.23 3.08 23.47
N ASN A 20 20.54 2.99 22.33
CA ASN A 20 21.03 2.73 20.97
C ASN A 20 20.93 1.30 20.46
N GLY A 21 19.69 0.82 20.37
CA GLY A 21 19.27 -0.20 19.41
C GLY A 21 18.23 0.37 18.44
N TYR A 22 18.45 1.58 17.91
CA TYR A 22 17.58 2.11 16.86
C TYR A 22 17.96 1.45 15.54
N ALA A 23 17.07 0.61 15.00
CA ALA A 23 17.19 0.17 13.62
C ALA A 23 17.07 1.41 12.73
N ALA A 24 18.07 1.66 11.89
CA ALA A 24 18.04 2.80 10.98
C ALA A 24 16.94 2.57 9.95
N GLU A 25 16.03 3.54 9.81
CA GLU A 25 15.01 3.52 8.77
C GLU A 25 15.63 4.06 7.48
N VAL A 26 15.51 3.29 6.41
CA VAL A 26 16.00 3.66 5.08
C VAL A 26 14.82 3.58 4.13
N GLU A 27 14.49 4.70 3.50
CA GLU A 27 13.51 4.72 2.43
C GLU A 27 14.12 4.15 1.16
N VAL A 28 13.42 3.21 0.54
CA VAL A 28 13.92 2.45 -0.61
C VAL A 28 12.92 2.55 -1.75
N ASN A 29 13.40 3.07 -2.87
CA ASN A 29 12.68 3.00 -4.13
C ASN A 29 12.79 1.59 -4.71
N SER A 30 11.65 1.01 -5.06
CA SER A 30 11.58 -0.29 -5.73
C SER A 30 10.93 -0.15 -7.09
N GLU A 31 11.35 -0.97 -8.04
CA GLU A 31 10.81 -1.01 -9.39
C GLU A 31 10.01 -2.30 -9.60
N ILE A 32 8.96 -2.23 -10.42
CA ILE A 32 8.19 -3.42 -10.80
C ILE A 32 8.96 -4.18 -11.86
N SER A 33 9.39 -5.40 -11.54
CA SER A 33 10.16 -6.25 -12.45
C SER A 33 9.26 -7.13 -13.31
N GLU A 34 8.16 -7.62 -12.76
CA GLU A 34 7.23 -8.53 -13.44
C GLU A 34 5.81 -8.36 -12.89
N ILE A 35 4.82 -8.53 -13.78
CA ILE A 35 3.40 -8.59 -13.42
C ILE A 35 2.79 -9.83 -14.08
N CYS A 36 2.19 -10.69 -13.27
CA CYS A 36 1.39 -11.83 -13.73
C CYS A 36 -0.08 -11.55 -13.45
N VAL A 37 -0.87 -11.38 -14.52
CA VAL A 37 -2.29 -11.02 -14.43
C VAL A 37 -3.18 -12.27 -14.47
N TYR A 38 -4.10 -12.36 -13.53
CA TYR A 38 -5.19 -13.34 -13.46
C TYR A 38 -6.54 -12.65 -13.70
N ALA A 39 -7.63 -13.42 -13.73
CA ALA A 39 -8.95 -12.88 -14.06
C ALA A 39 -9.47 -11.84 -13.03
N ASP A 40 -9.09 -11.98 -11.77
CA ASP A 40 -9.58 -11.19 -10.64
C ASP A 40 -8.46 -10.54 -9.81
N SER A 41 -7.20 -10.79 -10.16
CA SER A 41 -6.03 -10.43 -9.35
C SER A 41 -4.79 -10.28 -10.20
N ALA A 42 -3.77 -9.61 -9.67
CA ALA A 42 -2.45 -9.53 -10.29
C ALA A 42 -1.38 -9.79 -9.24
N LEU A 43 -0.44 -10.67 -9.57
CA LEU A 43 0.77 -10.86 -8.80
C LEU A 43 1.83 -9.90 -9.32
N ILE A 44 2.34 -9.05 -8.44
CA ILE A 44 3.34 -8.03 -8.78
C ILE A 44 4.64 -8.39 -8.09
N ASN A 45 5.71 -8.52 -8.88
CA ASN A 45 7.06 -8.67 -8.36
C ASN A 45 7.79 -7.33 -8.40
N ARG A 46 8.40 -6.93 -7.28
CA ARG A 46 9.16 -5.69 -7.15
C ARG A 46 10.56 -6.00 -6.67
N VAL A 47 11.55 -5.30 -7.21
CA VAL A 47 12.95 -5.47 -6.85
C VAL A 47 13.54 -4.10 -6.52
N ALA A 48 14.41 -4.08 -5.51
CA ALA A 48 15.21 -2.91 -5.16
C ALA A 48 16.64 -3.37 -4.89
N HIS A 49 17.60 -2.55 -5.30
CA HIS A 49 19.02 -2.77 -5.06
C HIS A 49 19.55 -1.61 -4.24
N PHE A 50 20.22 -1.92 -3.14
CA PHE A 50 20.80 -0.92 -2.26
C PHE A 50 22.01 -1.51 -1.53
N GLU A 51 22.99 -0.65 -1.24
CA GLU A 51 24.17 -1.01 -0.48
C GLU A 51 23.98 -0.54 0.96
N LEU A 52 24.08 -1.48 1.91
CA LEU A 52 24.03 -1.18 3.34
C LEU A 52 25.32 -1.62 4.01
N GLU A 53 25.76 -0.82 4.97
CA GLU A 53 26.79 -1.25 5.91
C GLU A 53 26.25 -2.34 6.83
N ARG A 54 27.14 -2.96 7.61
CA ARG A 54 26.73 -3.99 8.58
C ARG A 54 25.90 -3.35 9.69
N GLY A 55 24.64 -3.77 9.81
CA GLY A 55 23.75 -3.28 10.86
C GLY A 55 22.34 -3.86 10.78
N THR A 56 21.46 -3.32 11.60
CA THR A 56 20.02 -3.63 11.56
C THR A 56 19.29 -2.45 10.94
N TYR A 57 18.55 -2.71 9.87
CA TYR A 57 17.84 -1.70 9.11
C TYR A 57 16.37 -2.06 8.96
N LYS A 58 15.55 -1.03 8.84
CA LYS A 58 14.16 -1.14 8.41
C LYS A 58 14.04 -0.47 7.05
N ALA A 59 13.89 -1.26 6.01
CA ALA A 59 13.64 -0.76 4.66
C ALA A 59 12.16 -0.37 4.54
N ILE A 60 11.90 0.88 4.17
CA ILE A 60 10.54 1.41 3.96
C ILE A 60 10.34 1.55 2.46
N PHE A 61 9.38 0.80 1.93
CA PHE A 61 8.95 0.89 0.53
C PHE A 61 7.70 1.75 0.46
N THR A 62 7.80 2.90 -0.18
CA THR A 62 6.68 3.82 -0.44
C THR A 62 5.99 3.46 -1.76
N ASP A 63 4.82 4.06 -2.00
CA ASP A 63 4.03 3.89 -3.23
C ASP A 63 3.64 2.44 -3.57
N ILE A 64 3.29 1.68 -2.53
CA ILE A 64 2.64 0.38 -2.67
C ILE A 64 1.16 0.58 -2.96
N ILE A 65 0.60 -0.23 -3.86
CA ILE A 65 -0.80 -0.16 -4.26
C ILE A 65 -1.70 -0.37 -3.01
N PRO A 66 -2.70 0.49 -2.76
CA PRO A 66 -3.51 0.45 -1.54
C PRO A 66 -4.27 -0.87 -1.32
N GLU A 67 -4.60 -1.56 -2.41
CA GLU A 67 -5.42 -2.78 -2.45
C GLU A 67 -4.60 -4.08 -2.33
N VAL A 68 -3.34 -3.99 -1.87
CA VAL A 68 -2.52 -5.18 -1.62
C VAL A 68 -3.11 -6.06 -0.52
N ASP A 69 -3.17 -7.38 -0.76
CA ASP A 69 -3.50 -8.36 0.27
C ASP A 69 -2.27 -8.65 1.14
N GLU A 70 -2.33 -8.30 2.42
CA GLU A 70 -1.25 -8.48 3.39
C GLU A 70 -0.82 -9.95 3.53
N ASN A 71 -1.74 -10.90 3.34
CA ASN A 71 -1.46 -12.33 3.44
C ASN A 71 -0.69 -12.87 2.22
N SER A 72 -0.69 -12.12 1.12
CA SER A 72 0.03 -12.47 -0.11
C SER A 72 1.48 -11.99 -0.10
N LEU A 73 1.87 -11.16 0.89
CA LEU A 73 3.20 -10.56 0.96
C LEU A 73 4.28 -11.63 1.15
N ARG A 74 5.22 -11.68 0.22
CA ARG A 74 6.43 -12.49 0.30
C ARG A 74 7.64 -11.61 0.05
N VAL A 75 8.67 -11.78 0.87
CA VAL A 75 9.91 -11.03 0.76
C VAL A 75 11.08 -12.01 0.79
N SER A 76 11.96 -11.89 -0.19
CA SER A 76 13.26 -12.52 -0.23
C SER A 76 14.33 -11.44 -0.32
N ALA A 77 15.52 -11.76 0.17
CA ALA A 77 16.68 -10.88 0.08
C ALA A 77 17.91 -11.74 -0.19
N GLU A 78 18.73 -11.30 -1.13
CA GLU A 78 19.97 -11.94 -1.52
C GLU A 78 21.09 -10.91 -1.50
N GLY A 79 22.30 -11.33 -1.15
CA GLY A 79 23.44 -10.43 -1.07
C GLY A 79 24.73 -11.16 -0.71
N THR A 80 25.82 -10.38 -0.66
CA THR A 80 27.17 -10.89 -0.40
C THR A 80 27.42 -11.21 1.08
N ALA A 81 26.63 -10.64 1.98
CA ALA A 81 26.70 -10.89 3.42
C ALA A 81 25.60 -11.86 3.89
N VAL A 82 25.75 -12.39 5.11
CA VAL A 82 24.68 -13.17 5.76
C VAL A 82 23.53 -12.23 6.13
N ILE A 83 22.40 -12.39 5.46
CA ILE A 83 21.19 -11.59 5.67
C ILE A 83 20.23 -12.34 6.59
N ARG A 84 19.62 -11.62 7.55
CA ARG A 84 18.53 -12.14 8.38
C ARG A 84 17.32 -11.23 8.24
N LEU A 85 16.23 -11.77 7.70
CA LEU A 85 14.94 -11.09 7.63
C LEU A 85 14.18 -11.30 8.93
N PHE A 86 13.84 -10.21 9.63
CA PHE A 86 13.04 -10.27 10.85
C PHE A 86 11.54 -10.38 10.55
N GLY A 87 11.09 -9.77 9.45
CA GLY A 87 9.70 -9.77 9.02
C GLY A 87 9.46 -8.68 7.99
N ALA A 88 8.29 -8.75 7.37
CA ALA A 88 7.78 -7.72 6.47
C ALA A 88 6.30 -7.50 6.80
N GLN A 89 5.86 -6.25 6.72
CA GLN A 89 4.48 -5.88 6.99
C GLN A 89 4.08 -4.72 6.08
N VAL A 90 2.80 -4.68 5.71
CA VAL A 90 2.22 -3.52 5.03
C VAL A 90 1.63 -2.59 6.08
N LYS A 91 1.89 -1.29 5.98
CA LYS A 91 1.25 -0.28 6.81
C LYS A 91 0.45 0.64 5.89
N LYS A 92 -0.87 0.73 6.12
CA LYS A 92 -1.73 1.71 5.46
C LYS A 92 -1.62 3.04 6.20
N GLU A 93 -1.10 4.05 5.51
CA GLU A 93 -1.05 5.41 6.02
C GLU A 93 -2.08 6.23 5.26
N TYR A 94 -3.13 6.64 5.96
CA TYR A 94 -4.13 7.54 5.41
C TYR A 94 -3.56 8.96 5.54
N LEU A 95 -3.25 9.60 4.41
CA LEU A 95 -3.00 11.03 4.44
C LEU A 95 -4.30 11.72 4.88
N GLU A 96 -4.20 12.76 5.72
CA GLU A 96 -5.34 13.63 5.99
C GLU A 96 -5.76 14.30 4.69
N GLU A 97 -6.76 13.72 4.02
CA GLU A 97 -7.35 14.28 2.82
C GLU A 97 -8.00 15.62 3.18
N VAL A 98 -7.31 16.73 2.90
CA VAL A 98 -8.04 17.87 2.35
C VAL A 98 -8.50 17.38 0.99
N PRO A 99 -9.81 17.22 0.72
CA PRO A 99 -10.28 16.71 -0.56
C PRO A 99 -9.74 17.65 -1.63
N SER A 100 -8.73 17.21 -2.37
CA SER A 100 -8.14 18.03 -3.42
C SER A 100 -9.27 18.34 -4.41
N GLU A 101 -9.34 19.59 -4.87
CA GLU A 101 -10.35 20.00 -5.87
C GLU A 101 -10.39 19.03 -7.06
N ARG A 102 -9.27 18.37 -7.36
CA ARG A 102 -9.18 17.31 -8.36
C ARG A 102 -10.01 16.07 -8.04
N ILE A 103 -10.01 15.59 -6.80
CA ILE A 103 -10.83 14.44 -6.36
C ILE A 103 -12.31 14.78 -6.46
N LYS A 104 -12.70 15.99 -6.07
CA LYS A 104 -14.09 16.47 -6.20
C LYS A 104 -14.52 16.50 -7.67
N GLN A 105 -13.71 17.08 -8.55
CA GLN A 105 -13.96 17.12 -10.00
C GLN A 105 -14.14 15.72 -10.59
N LEU A 106 -13.26 14.77 -10.24
CA LEU A 106 -13.34 13.39 -10.73
C LEU A 106 -14.61 12.69 -10.25
N ARG A 107 -15.02 12.87 -8.98
CA ARG A 107 -16.27 12.32 -8.46
C ARG A 107 -17.49 12.89 -9.18
N GLU A 108 -17.51 14.19 -9.44
CA GLU A 108 -18.58 14.82 -10.22
C GLU A 108 -18.62 14.30 -11.66
N GLU A 109 -17.47 14.01 -12.27
CA GLU A 109 -17.38 13.44 -13.62
C GLU A 109 -17.89 12.00 -13.68
N ILE A 110 -17.52 11.18 -12.69
CA ILE A 110 -18.04 9.81 -12.54
C ILE A 110 -19.58 9.84 -12.42
N GLN A 111 -20.12 10.68 -11.54
CA GLN A 111 -21.58 10.78 -11.35
C GLN A 111 -22.30 11.19 -12.64
N ARG A 112 -21.76 12.16 -13.39
CA ARG A 112 -22.34 12.57 -14.69
C ARG A 112 -22.38 11.43 -15.70
N LEU A 113 -21.30 10.64 -15.79
CA LEU A 113 -21.23 9.50 -16.70
C LEU A 113 -22.20 8.39 -16.31
N GLU A 114 -22.35 8.12 -15.01
CA GLU A 114 -23.32 7.14 -14.50
C GLU A 114 -24.78 7.54 -14.80
N ASP A 115 -25.10 8.83 -14.64
CA ASP A 115 -26.41 9.38 -14.98
C ASP A 115 -26.70 9.27 -16.49
N GLU A 116 -25.69 9.49 -17.34
CA GLU A 116 -25.80 9.35 -18.79
C GLU A 116 -26.03 7.89 -19.20
N ILE A 117 -25.25 6.96 -18.63
CA ILE A 117 -25.43 5.52 -18.84
C ILE A 117 -26.85 5.09 -18.47
N THR A 118 -27.34 5.52 -17.30
CA THR A 118 -28.69 5.21 -16.83
C THR A 118 -29.75 5.75 -17.79
N ARG A 119 -29.59 6.99 -18.26
CA ARG A 119 -30.49 7.59 -19.25
C ARG A 119 -30.52 6.80 -20.56
N MET A 120 -29.35 6.43 -21.07
CA MET A 120 -29.25 5.63 -22.31
C MET A 120 -29.88 4.26 -22.16
N GLN A 121 -29.70 3.59 -21.01
CA GLN A 121 -30.31 2.30 -20.72
C GLN A 121 -31.84 2.40 -20.68
N ASN A 122 -32.39 3.43 -20.03
CA ASN A 122 -33.83 3.68 -20.01
C ASN A 122 -34.40 3.91 -21.41
N LEU A 123 -33.72 4.72 -22.23
CA LEU A 123 -34.13 4.96 -23.62
C LEU A 123 -34.10 3.66 -24.44
N LYS A 124 -33.05 2.85 -24.28
CA LYS A 124 -32.94 1.55 -24.93
C LYS A 124 -34.10 0.63 -24.54
N ALA A 125 -34.46 0.57 -23.26
CA ALA A 125 -35.56 -0.24 -22.76
C ALA A 125 -36.91 0.18 -23.41
N ILE A 126 -37.20 1.48 -23.44
CA ILE A 126 -38.42 2.02 -24.08
C ILE A 126 -38.47 1.68 -25.57
N LEU A 127 -37.35 1.82 -26.29
CA LEU A 127 -37.29 1.51 -27.71
C LEU A 127 -37.47 0.00 -27.98
N MET A 128 -36.91 -0.86 -27.12
CA MET A 128 -37.11 -2.31 -27.21
C MET A 128 -38.58 -2.69 -26.98
N GLU A 129 -39.25 -2.06 -26.02
CA GLU A 129 -40.68 -2.29 -25.78
C GLU A 129 -41.54 -1.83 -26.96
N LYS A 130 -41.28 -0.63 -27.51
CA LYS A 130 -41.96 -0.14 -28.72
C LYS A 130 -41.76 -1.08 -29.91
N LYS A 131 -40.54 -1.58 -30.12
CA LYS A 131 -40.25 -2.57 -31.18
C LYS A 131 -41.05 -3.85 -30.96
N LYS A 132 -41.11 -4.36 -29.73
CA LYS A 132 -41.88 -5.57 -29.39
C LYS A 132 -43.38 -5.39 -29.66
N PHE A 133 -43.95 -4.25 -29.28
CA PHE A 133 -45.34 -3.91 -29.55
C PHE A 133 -45.65 -3.87 -31.05
N LEU A 134 -44.83 -3.16 -31.84
CA LEU A 134 -45.01 -3.10 -33.31
C LEU A 134 -44.96 -4.48 -33.96
N ASN A 135 -44.02 -5.33 -33.54
CA ASN A 135 -43.91 -6.71 -34.03
C ASN A 135 -45.14 -7.57 -33.66
N SER A 136 -45.83 -7.27 -32.55
CA SER A 136 -47.01 -8.03 -32.15
C SER A 136 -48.29 -7.68 -32.91
N ILE A 137 -48.34 -6.52 -33.58
CA ILE A 137 -49.52 -6.06 -34.36
C ILE A 137 -49.34 -6.33 -35.85
N THR A 138 -48.10 -6.51 -36.30
CA THR A 138 -47.76 -6.80 -37.71
C THR A 138 -47.71 -8.30 -38.03
N LEU A 139 -48.19 -9.15 -37.12
CA LEU A 139 -48.33 -10.60 -37.29
C LEU A 139 -49.80 -11.00 -37.47
#